data_AF-A0AAW2EJ75-F1
#
_entry.id   AF-A0AAW2EJ75-F1
#
_cell.length_a   1.000
_cell.length_b   1.000
_cell.length_c   1.000
_cell.angle_alpha   90.00
_cell.angle_beta   90.00
_cell.angle_gamma   90.00
#
_symmetry.space_group_name_H-M   'P 1'
#
loop_
_entity.id
_entity.type
_entity.pdbx_description
1 polymer ?
#
loop_
_entity_poly.entity_id
_entity_poly.type
_entity_poly.pdbx_seq_one_letter_code
_entity_poly.pdbx_strand_id
1 'polypeptide(L)'
;MAYGSTVKLLFSVLHEIPFERPLWVPNTILTDNLLIFYVLTILLHILPAIMIDSILYVSGRRPMLFTLMRRLYVANRAVSYFALSDRKFGYLNRLNLLNSIPPNDLEDFSYDYTSSDIRQFCRISAIGCKKFLLNEDISRLDIAHANRKRMYLFVTILKTTIFIGILWTIYKYIYSL
;
A
#
# COMPACT_ATOMS: atom_id res chain seq x y z
N MET A 1 -2.08 -1.23 19.27
CA MET A 1 -1.56 -0.26 18.28
C MET A 1 -2.65 0.05 17.27
N ALA A 2 -2.76 1.29 16.81
CA ALA A 2 -3.74 1.66 15.78
C ALA A 2 -3.28 1.16 14.40
N TYR A 3 -4.19 0.64 13.56
CA TYR A 3 -3.86 0.11 12.24
C TYR A 3 -3.02 1.08 11.38
N GLY A 4 -3.33 2.38 11.44
CA GLY A 4 -2.59 3.42 10.72
C GLY A 4 -1.11 3.54 11.13
N SER A 5 -0.74 3.27 12.40
CA SER A 5 0.67 3.31 12.81
C SER A 5 1.47 2.14 12.24
N THR A 6 0.84 0.96 12.17
CA THR A 6 1.46 -0.25 11.58
C THR A 6 1.67 -0.08 10.08
N VAL A 7 0.73 0.53 9.37
CA VAL A 7 0.86 0.83 7.94
C VAL A 7 2.01 1.82 7.68
N LYS A 8 2.14 2.87 8.50
CA LYS A 8 3.27 3.82 8.40
C LYS A 8 4.62 3.13 8.63
N LEU A 9 4.70 2.24 9.61
CA LEU A 9 5.89 1.42 9.89
C LEU A 9 6.23 0.49 8.73
N LEU A 10 5.24 -0.13 8.10
CA LEU A 10 5.45 -0.95 6.92
C LEU A 10 6.06 -0.13 5.78
N PHE A 11 5.55 1.07 5.52
CA PHE A 11 6.10 1.93 4.47
C PHE A 11 7.51 2.45 4.78
N SER A 12 7.85 2.70 6.04
CA SER A 12 9.23 3.06 6.41
C SER A 12 10.19 1.89 6.16
N VAL A 13 9.81 0.67 6.52
CA VAL A 13 10.60 -0.53 6.21
C VAL A 13 10.74 -0.74 4.70
N LEU A 14 9.67 -0.56 3.93
CA LEU A 14 9.76 -0.62 2.46
C LEU A 14 10.62 0.51 1.89
N HIS A 15 10.74 1.66 2.57
CA HIS A 15 11.68 2.72 2.22
C HIS A 15 13.13 2.29 2.41
N GLU A 16 13.44 1.65 3.53
CA GLU A 16 14.77 1.10 3.82
C GLU A 16 15.12 -0.04 2.84
N ILE A 17 14.15 -0.87 2.49
CA ILE A 17 14.31 -2.07 1.67
C ILE A 17 13.44 -1.98 0.40
N PRO A 18 13.81 -1.12 -0.58
CA PRO A 18 13.03 -0.94 -1.80
C PRO A 18 13.12 -2.17 -2.71
N PHE A 19 12.08 -2.39 -3.52
CA PHE A 19 12.10 -3.37 -4.62
C PHE A 19 13.03 -2.91 -5.75
N GLU A 20 13.68 -3.85 -6.44
CA GLU A 20 14.59 -3.51 -7.55
C GLU A 20 13.84 -2.95 -8.75
N ARG A 21 12.67 -3.51 -9.05
CA ARG A 21 11.87 -3.15 -10.24
C ARG A 21 10.44 -2.74 -9.86
N PRO A 22 10.26 -1.61 -9.15
CA PRO A 22 8.93 -1.18 -8.77
C PRO A 22 8.15 -0.75 -10.01
N LEU A 23 7.02 -1.41 -10.28
CA LEU A 23 6.07 -1.00 -11.33
C LEU A 23 5.32 0.28 -10.96
N TRP A 24 5.19 0.54 -9.66
CA TRP A 24 4.55 1.70 -9.08
C TRP A 24 5.17 1.98 -7.71
N VAL A 25 5.27 3.25 -7.31
CA VAL A 25 5.71 3.56 -5.94
C VAL A 25 4.55 3.32 -4.98
N PRO A 26 4.71 2.44 -3.97
CA PRO A 26 3.68 2.23 -2.97
C PRO A 26 3.53 3.52 -2.15
N ASN A 27 2.33 4.09 -2.20
CA ASN A 27 1.90 5.19 -1.35
C ASN A 27 0.44 4.93 -0.98
N THR A 28 0.05 5.28 0.25
CA THR A 28 -1.30 5.04 0.74
C THR A 28 -1.78 6.23 1.54
N ILE A 29 -2.99 6.66 1.20
CA ILE A 29 -3.74 7.66 1.95
C ILE A 29 -4.87 6.89 2.63
N LEU A 30 -4.85 6.87 3.96
CA LEU A 30 -5.94 6.30 4.75
C LEU A 30 -7.00 7.39 4.91
N THR A 31 -8.24 7.06 4.56
CA THR A 31 -9.39 7.95 4.70
C THR A 31 -10.60 7.16 5.15
N ASP A 32 -11.37 7.75 6.05
CA ASP A 32 -12.58 7.13 6.61
C ASP A 32 -13.82 7.46 5.76
N ASN A 33 -13.67 8.32 4.75
CA ASN A 33 -14.75 8.73 3.86
C ASN A 33 -14.66 7.97 2.53
N LEU A 34 -15.69 7.16 2.25
CA LEU A 34 -15.79 6.37 1.02
C LEU A 34 -15.77 7.24 -0.25
N LEU A 35 -16.43 8.40 -0.26
CA LEU A 35 -16.44 9.29 -1.42
C LEU A 35 -15.02 9.82 -1.72
N ILE A 36 -14.31 10.26 -0.68
CA ILE A 36 -12.92 10.72 -0.81
C ILE A 36 -12.03 9.57 -1.30
N PHE A 37 -12.22 8.37 -0.76
CA PHE A 37 -11.49 7.18 -1.22
C PHE A 37 -11.71 6.90 -2.72
N TYR A 38 -12.95 6.95 -3.21
CA TYR A 38 -13.26 6.74 -4.63
C TYR A 38 -12.64 7.82 -5.51
N VAL A 39 -12.80 9.10 -5.15
CA VAL A 39 -12.24 10.23 -5.90
C VAL A 39 -10.72 10.13 -5.98
N LEU A 40 -10.05 9.91 -4.85
CA LEU A 40 -8.59 9.75 -4.80
C LEU A 40 -8.13 8.51 -5.57
N THR A 41 -8.87 7.40 -5.52
CA THR A 41 -8.55 6.18 -6.28
C THR A 41 -8.60 6.45 -7.79
N ILE A 42 -9.64 7.14 -8.26
CA ILE A 42 -9.77 7.49 -9.68
C ILE A 42 -8.62 8.42 -10.11
N LEU A 43 -8.38 9.49 -9.35
CA LEU A 43 -7.42 10.53 -9.72
C LEU A 43 -5.96 10.09 -9.58
N LEU A 44 -5.60 9.38 -8.52
CA LEU A 44 -4.20 9.06 -8.19
C LEU A 44 -3.74 7.69 -8.67
N HIS A 45 -4.67 6.79 -9.04
CA HIS A 45 -4.35 5.43 -9.45
C HIS A 45 -4.90 5.08 -10.83
N ILE A 46 -6.21 5.23 -11.07
CA ILE A 46 -6.84 4.77 -12.32
C ILE A 46 -6.43 5.64 -13.51
N LEU A 47 -6.61 6.96 -13.40
CA LEU A 47 -6.31 7.89 -14.49
C LEU A 47 -4.83 7.84 -14.91
N PRO A 48 -3.86 7.88 -13.97
CA PRO A 48 -2.44 7.65 -14.27
C PRO A 48 -2.16 6.32 -14.96
N ALA A 49 -2.78 5.23 -14.50
CA ALA A 49 -2.56 3.90 -15.05
C ALA A 49 -3.07 3.78 -16.49
N ILE A 50 -4.24 4.35 -16.79
CA ILE A 50 -4.80 4.38 -18.15
C ILE A 50 -3.88 5.18 -19.08
N MET A 51 -3.39 6.35 -18.65
CA MET A 51 -2.48 7.16 -19.48
C MET A 51 -1.20 6.39 -19.83
N ILE A 52 -0.58 5.72 -18.86
CA ILE A 52 0.63 4.94 -19.12
C ILE A 52 0.33 3.72 -20.00
N ASP A 53 -0.77 3.01 -19.75
CA ASP A 53 -1.17 1.87 -20.57
C ASP A 53 -1.48 2.29 -22.02
N SER A 54 -2.07 3.47 -22.24
CA SER A 54 -2.26 4.04 -23.58
C SER A 54 -0.93 4.33 -24.28
N ILE A 55 0.05 4.92 -23.56
CA ILE A 55 1.40 5.15 -24.10
C ILE A 55 2.08 3.82 -24.46
N LEU A 56 1.97 2.82 -23.58
CA LEU A 56 2.51 1.49 -23.83
C LEU A 56 1.88 0.87 -25.07
N TYR A 57 0.55 0.94 -25.18
CA TYR A 57 -0.20 0.41 -26.32
C TYR A 57 0.24 1.05 -27.65
N VAL A 58 0.33 2.39 -27.70
CA VAL A 58 0.82 3.11 -28.89
C VAL A 58 2.28 2.78 -29.21
N SER A 59 3.09 2.49 -28.18
CA SER A 59 4.48 2.04 -28.34
C SER A 59 4.63 0.56 -28.70
N GLY A 60 3.54 -0.15 -29.01
CA GLY A 60 3.54 -1.58 -29.32
C GLY A 60 3.81 -2.50 -28.12
N ARG A 61 3.72 -1.97 -26.89
CA ARG A 61 3.92 -2.72 -25.64
C ARG A 61 2.59 -3.11 -25.04
N ARG A 62 2.58 -4.20 -24.27
CA ARG A 62 1.36 -4.69 -23.61
C ARG A 62 0.98 -3.77 -22.42
N PRO A 63 -0.24 -3.21 -22.39
CA PRO A 63 -0.74 -2.49 -21.22
C PRO A 63 -0.92 -3.45 -20.03
N MET A 64 -0.58 -3.02 -18.82
CA MET A 64 -0.73 -3.83 -17.61
C MET A 64 -1.12 -3.05 -16.34
N LEU A 65 -0.87 -1.75 -16.30
CA LEU A 65 -1.00 -0.96 -15.06
C LEU A 65 -2.45 -0.83 -14.64
N PHE A 66 -3.39 -0.66 -15.57
CA PHE A 66 -4.81 -0.60 -15.25
C PHE A 66 -5.29 -1.91 -14.62
N THR A 67 -4.86 -3.04 -15.17
CA THR A 67 -5.18 -4.37 -14.61
C THR A 67 -4.57 -4.55 -13.21
N LEU A 68 -3.34 -4.08 -13.00
CA LEU A 68 -2.68 -4.08 -11.70
C LEU A 68 -3.44 -3.22 -10.68
N MET A 69 -3.82 -1.99 -11.04
CA MET A 69 -4.59 -1.09 -10.16
C MET A 69 -5.95 -1.68 -9.80
N ARG A 70 -6.63 -2.35 -10.74
CA ARG A 70 -7.89 -3.05 -10.46
C ARG A 70 -7.71 -4.17 -9.43
N ARG A 71 -6.65 -4.99 -9.57
CA ARG A 71 -6.34 -6.06 -8.61
C ARG A 71 -6.02 -5.49 -7.22
N LEU A 72 -5.21 -4.41 -7.17
CA LEU A 72 -4.90 -3.71 -5.93
C LEU A 72 -6.16 -3.14 -5.27
N TYR A 73 -7.08 -2.59 -6.05
CA TYR A 73 -8.35 -2.09 -5.53
C TYR A 73 -9.19 -3.20 -4.87
N VAL A 74 -9.33 -4.36 -5.54
CA VAL A 74 -10.07 -5.50 -4.97
C VAL A 74 -9.38 -6.02 -3.70
N ALA A 75 -8.06 -6.17 -3.72
CA ALA A 75 -7.29 -6.57 -2.54
C ALA A 75 -7.48 -5.57 -1.39
N ASN A 76 -7.40 -4.28 -1.66
CA ASN A 76 -7.62 -3.23 -0.67
C ASN A 76 -9.03 -3.25 -0.09
N ARG A 77 -10.07 -3.53 -0.90
CA ARG A 77 -11.44 -3.69 -0.38
C ARG A 77 -11.59 -4.87 0.57
N ALA A 78 -10.95 -5.99 0.24
CA ALA A 78 -10.93 -7.15 1.13
C ALA A 78 -10.20 -6.81 2.44
N VAL A 79 -9.02 -6.19 2.35
CA VAL A 79 -8.25 -5.76 3.53
C VAL A 79 -9.02 -4.72 4.34
N SER A 80 -9.66 -3.74 3.72
CA SER A 80 -10.41 -2.69 4.42
C SER A 80 -11.57 -3.26 5.21
N TYR A 81 -12.24 -4.32 4.70
CA TYR A 81 -13.27 -5.00 5.46
C TYR A 81 -12.75 -5.54 6.79
N PHE A 82 -11.54 -6.11 6.84
CA PHE A 82 -10.96 -6.63 8.09
C PHE A 82 -10.27 -5.55 8.93
N ALA A 83 -9.62 -4.59 8.28
CA ALA A 83 -8.81 -3.57 8.94
C ALA A 83 -9.64 -2.42 9.54
N LEU A 84 -10.78 -2.08 8.91
CA LEU A 84 -11.66 -0.99 9.32
C LEU A 84 -12.97 -1.48 9.93
N SER A 85 -13.29 -2.79 9.84
CA SER A 85 -14.39 -3.30 10.66
C SER A 85 -13.97 -3.21 12.12
N ASP A 86 -14.73 -2.41 12.87
CA ASP A 86 -14.79 -2.40 14.33
C ASP A 86 -15.35 -3.72 14.88
N ARG A 87 -14.86 -4.87 14.40
CA ARG A 87 -15.01 -6.11 15.18
C ARG A 87 -14.21 -5.87 16.45
N LYS A 88 -14.92 -5.32 17.43
CA LYS A 88 -14.57 -5.29 18.84
C LYS A 88 -14.47 -6.76 19.24
N PHE A 89 -13.35 -7.40 18.94
CA PHE A 89 -12.81 -8.41 19.82
C PHE A 89 -12.59 -7.66 21.12
N GLY A 90 -13.65 -7.58 21.92
CA GLY A 90 -13.68 -6.73 23.09
C GLY A 90 -12.46 -7.10 23.90
N TYR A 91 -11.70 -6.09 24.33
CA TYR A 91 -10.58 -6.30 25.23
C TYR A 91 -10.97 -7.23 26.40
N LEU A 92 -12.22 -7.09 26.87
CA LEU A 92 -12.86 -7.98 27.84
C LEU A 92 -13.01 -9.43 27.38
N ASN A 93 -13.45 -9.69 26.15
CA ASN A 93 -13.53 -11.06 25.62
C ASN A 93 -12.15 -11.70 25.47
N ARG A 94 -11.14 -10.92 25.08
CA ARG A 94 -9.74 -11.38 25.02
C ARG A 94 -9.21 -11.70 26.41
N LEU A 95 -9.43 -10.82 27.39
CA LEU A 95 -9.05 -11.06 28.79
C LEU A 95 -9.76 -12.28 29.36
N ASN A 96 -11.05 -12.43 29.11
CA ASN A 96 -11.84 -13.58 29.56
C ASN A 96 -11.33 -14.89 28.94
N LEU A 97 -10.95 -14.88 27.66
CA LEU A 97 -10.30 -16.01 27.01
C LEU A 97 -8.96 -16.32 27.67
N LEU A 98 -8.11 -15.33 27.92
CA LEU A 98 -6.82 -15.54 28.59
C LEU A 98 -6.99 -16.10 30.01
N ASN A 99 -7.97 -15.57 30.76
CA ASN A 99 -8.30 -16.00 32.11
C ASN A 99 -8.99 -17.37 32.16
N SER A 100 -9.54 -17.86 31.04
CA SER A 100 -10.11 -19.20 30.94
C SER A 100 -9.07 -20.29 30.66
N ILE A 101 -7.82 -19.94 30.40
CA ILE A 101 -6.74 -20.90 30.18
C ILE A 101 -6.32 -21.50 31.53
N PRO A 102 -6.36 -22.84 31.70
CA PRO A 102 -5.88 -23.50 32.90
C PRO A 102 -4.39 -23.17 33.16
N PRO A 103 -3.94 -23.09 34.43
CA PRO A 103 -2.54 -22.79 34.74
C PRO A 103 -1.53 -23.75 34.08
N ASN A 104 -1.92 -25.01 33.90
CA ASN A 104 -1.08 -26.05 33.28
C ASN A 104 -0.89 -25.85 31.78
N ASP A 105 -1.84 -25.19 31.12
CA ASP A 105 -1.84 -24.93 29.68
C ASP A 105 -1.36 -23.50 29.36
N LEU A 106 -1.08 -22.71 30.40
CA LEU A 106 -0.75 -21.30 30.24
C LEU A 106 0.58 -21.11 29.51
N GLU A 107 1.54 -22.01 29.68
CA GLU A 107 2.83 -21.92 28.98
C GLU A 107 2.68 -22.20 27.46
N ASP A 108 1.85 -23.17 27.09
CA ASP A 108 1.63 -23.56 25.69
C ASP A 108 0.63 -22.65 24.94
N PHE A 109 -0.32 -22.06 25.66
CA PHE A 109 -1.43 -21.29 25.08
C PHE A 109 -1.43 -19.81 25.44
N SER A 110 -0.55 -19.34 26.34
CA SER A 110 -0.40 -17.90 26.57
C SER A 110 0.13 -17.22 25.31
N TYR A 111 -0.55 -16.16 24.91
CA TYR A 111 -0.14 -15.33 23.79
C TYR A 111 0.16 -13.93 24.31
N ASP A 112 1.42 -13.68 24.63
CA ASP A 112 1.90 -12.34 24.98
C ASP A 112 2.18 -11.54 23.70
N TYR A 113 1.24 -10.68 23.35
CA TYR A 113 1.35 -9.75 22.21
C TYR A 113 2.31 -8.58 22.50
N THR A 114 2.74 -8.39 23.74
CA THR A 114 3.49 -7.17 24.13
C THR A 114 4.96 -7.19 23.71
N SER A 115 5.54 -8.37 23.46
CA SER A 115 6.94 -8.55 23.07
C SER A 115 7.18 -8.60 21.55
N SER A 116 6.12 -8.54 20.73
CA SER A 116 6.26 -8.70 19.28
C SER A 116 6.84 -7.44 18.62
N ASP A 117 8.10 -7.48 18.19
CA ASP A 117 8.70 -6.42 17.37
C ASP A 117 8.09 -6.44 15.95
N ILE A 118 7.03 -5.64 15.78
CA ILE A 118 6.33 -5.47 14.50
C ILE A 118 7.29 -4.95 13.41
N ARG A 119 8.30 -4.15 13.76
CA ARG A 119 9.28 -3.65 12.78
C ARG A 119 10.14 -4.80 12.28
N GLN A 120 10.64 -5.64 13.17
CA GLN A 120 11.40 -6.84 12.80
C GLN A 120 10.55 -7.76 11.92
N PHE A 121 9.28 -7.98 12.28
CA PHE A 121 8.35 -8.74 11.46
C PHE A 121 8.20 -8.15 10.05
N CYS A 122 7.97 -6.83 9.93
CA CYS A 122 7.89 -6.15 8.64
C CYS A 122 9.20 -6.28 7.83
N ARG A 123 10.36 -6.17 8.48
CA ARG A 123 11.67 -6.30 7.81
C ARG A 123 11.90 -7.71 7.27
N ILE A 124 11.66 -8.74 8.09
CA ILE A 124 11.78 -10.14 7.66
C ILE A 124 10.82 -10.42 6.50
N SER A 125 9.58 -9.93 6.59
CA SER A 125 8.58 -10.08 5.54
C SER A 125 8.98 -9.39 4.23
N ALA A 126 9.52 -8.17 4.30
CA ALA A 126 10.00 -7.44 3.13
C ALA A 126 11.18 -8.16 2.44
N ILE A 127 12.13 -8.67 3.22
CA ILE A 127 13.27 -9.45 2.71
C ILE A 127 12.77 -10.76 2.08
N GLY A 128 11.86 -11.46 2.75
CA GLY A 128 11.26 -12.70 2.24
C GLY A 128 10.53 -12.47 0.91
N CYS A 129 9.76 -11.38 0.81
CA CYS A 129 9.10 -11.00 -0.44
C CYS A 129 10.11 -10.77 -1.57
N LYS A 130 11.18 -10.00 -1.32
CA LYS A 130 12.25 -9.79 -2.32
C LYS A 130 12.88 -11.11 -2.78
N LYS A 131 13.28 -11.95 -1.83
CA LYS A 131 14.03 -13.18 -2.12
C LYS A 131 13.16 -14.25 -2.78
N PHE A 132 11.97 -14.50 -2.26
CA PHE A 132 11.18 -15.68 -2.62
C PHE A 132 10.02 -15.39 -3.58
N LEU A 133 9.44 -14.18 -3.56
CA LEU A 133 8.34 -13.81 -4.46
C LEU A 133 8.83 -13.09 -5.72
N LEU A 134 9.82 -12.21 -5.55
CA LEU A 134 10.34 -11.39 -6.64
C LEU A 134 11.67 -11.91 -7.22
N ASN A 135 12.30 -12.90 -6.57
CA ASN A 135 13.61 -13.42 -6.94
C ASN A 135 14.68 -12.31 -7.13
N GLU A 136 14.64 -11.30 -6.27
CA GLU A 136 15.55 -10.15 -6.27
C GLU A 136 16.80 -10.41 -5.41
N ASP A 137 17.91 -9.76 -5.76
CA ASP A 137 19.16 -9.85 -5.02
C ASP A 137 19.20 -8.77 -3.92
N ILE A 138 19.32 -9.22 -2.68
CA ILE A 138 19.31 -8.34 -1.51
C ILE A 138 20.60 -7.49 -1.45
N SER A 139 21.68 -7.92 -2.10
CA SER A 139 22.95 -7.18 -2.13
C SER A 139 22.88 -5.90 -2.97
N ARG A 140 21.92 -5.80 -3.91
CA ARG A 140 21.80 -4.70 -4.88
C ARG A 140 20.91 -3.55 -4.40
N LEU A 141 20.97 -3.24 -3.11
CA LEU A 141 20.14 -2.21 -2.48
C LEU A 141 20.32 -0.82 -3.11
N ASP A 142 21.54 -0.42 -3.45
CA ASP A 142 21.82 0.91 -4.03
C ASP A 142 21.11 1.11 -5.38
N ILE A 143 21.10 0.06 -6.21
CA ILE A 143 20.42 0.07 -7.50
C ILE A 143 18.90 0.12 -7.31
N ALA A 144 18.38 -0.62 -6.32
CA ALA A 144 16.95 -0.59 -5.98
C ALA A 144 16.51 0.81 -5.50
N HIS A 145 17.34 1.49 -4.70
CA HIS A 145 17.10 2.89 -4.28
C HIS A 145 17.10 3.85 -5.47
N ALA A 146 18.08 3.74 -6.37
CA ALA A 146 18.13 4.56 -7.58
C ALA A 146 16.90 4.34 -8.48
N ASN A 147 16.51 3.07 -8.71
CA ASN A 147 15.34 2.72 -9.52
C ASN A 147 14.04 3.25 -8.89
N ARG A 148 13.89 3.12 -7.57
CA ARG A 148 12.76 3.71 -6.85
C ARG A 148 12.72 5.23 -6.99
N LYS A 149 13.85 5.92 -6.86
CA LYS A 149 13.90 7.39 -7.01
C LYS A 149 13.46 7.82 -8.41
N ARG A 150 13.94 7.14 -9.46
CA ARG A 150 13.48 7.40 -10.84
C ARG A 150 11.98 7.18 -10.99
N MET A 151 11.46 6.06 -10.48
CA MET A 151 10.03 5.75 -10.54
C MET A 151 9.18 6.76 -9.75
N TYR A 152 9.66 7.20 -8.58
CA TYR A 152 9.02 8.23 -7.77
C TYR A 152 8.92 9.55 -8.53
N LEU A 153 10.01 9.99 -9.15
CA LEU A 153 10.02 11.22 -9.96
C LEU A 153 9.05 11.10 -11.14
N PHE A 154 9.08 9.98 -11.86
CA PHE A 154 8.17 9.73 -12.99
C PHE A 154 6.70 9.80 -12.56
N VAL A 155 6.32 9.05 -11.51
CA VAL A 155 4.94 9.05 -10.98
C VAL A 155 4.54 10.43 -10.47
N THR A 156 5.46 11.16 -9.82
CA THR A 156 5.19 12.51 -9.31
C THR A 156 4.90 13.48 -10.45
N ILE A 157 5.76 13.52 -11.47
CA ILE A 157 5.58 14.38 -12.66
C ILE A 157 4.25 14.05 -13.35
N LEU A 158 3.96 12.77 -13.54
CA LEU A 158 2.74 12.36 -14.23
C LEU A 158 1.48 12.78 -13.43
N LYS A 159 1.48 12.61 -12.10
CA LYS A 159 0.38 13.06 -11.24
C LYS A 159 0.23 14.58 -11.24
N THR A 160 1.32 15.34 -11.19
CA THR A 160 1.24 16.81 -11.22
C THR A 160 0.73 17.31 -12.57
N THR A 161 1.17 16.73 -13.70
CA THR A 161 0.64 17.06 -15.03
C THR A 161 -0.87 16.81 -15.13
N ILE A 162 -1.33 15.65 -14.65
CA ILE A 162 -2.77 15.33 -14.61
C ILE A 162 -3.53 16.35 -13.77
N PHE A 163 -3.03 16.65 -12.56
CA PHE A 163 -3.68 17.58 -11.64
C PHE A 163 -3.79 18.99 -12.23
N ILE A 164 -2.71 19.49 -12.85
CA ILE A 164 -2.69 20.79 -13.54
C ILE A 164 -3.68 20.79 -14.72
N GLY A 165 -3.72 19.73 -15.52
CA GLY A 165 -4.66 19.61 -16.64
C GLY A 165 -6.13 19.65 -16.20
N ILE A 166 -6.46 18.97 -15.09
CA ILE A 166 -7.80 19.01 -14.50
C ILE A 166 -8.14 20.42 -14.02
N LEU A 167 -7.24 21.07 -13.26
CA LEU A 167 -7.46 22.45 -12.79
C LEU A 167 -7.66 23.43 -13.94
N TRP A 168 -6.87 23.32 -15.00
CA TRP A 168 -6.99 24.16 -16.19
C TRP A 168 -8.31 23.94 -16.94
N THR A 169 -8.77 22.70 -17.02
CA THR A 169 -10.08 22.36 -17.62
C THR A 169 -11.23 22.96 -16.82
N ILE A 170 -11.17 22.87 -15.49
CA ILE A 170 -12.16 23.47 -14.58
C ILE A 170 -12.15 25.00 -14.72
N TYR A 171 -10.97 25.62 -14.71
CA TYR A 171 -10.81 27.06 -14.92
C TYR A 171 -11.47 27.46 -16.24
N LYS A 172 -11.10 26.83 -17.35
CA LYS A 172 -11.68 27.16 -18.66
C LYS A 172 -13.21 27.00 -18.67
N TYR A 173 -13.74 25.95 -18.04
CA TYR A 173 -15.18 25.74 -17.96
C TYR A 173 -15.90 26.86 -17.19
N ILE A 174 -15.34 27.31 -16.06
CA ILE A 174 -15.92 28.40 -15.25
C ILE A 174 -15.91 29.74 -15.99
N TYR A 175 -14.82 30.06 -16.70
CA TYR A 175 -14.71 31.33 -17.44
C TYR A 175 -15.35 31.29 -18.84
N SER A 176 -15.78 30.11 -19.29
CA SER A 176 -16.55 29.93 -20.52
C SER A 176 -18.06 29.94 -20.28
N LEU A 177 -18.50 29.99 -19.02
CA LEU A 177 -19.88 30.12 -18.58
C LEU A 177 -20.21 31.60 -18.31
#